data_AF-A0A2S9GUU9-F1
#
_entry.id   AF-A0A2S9GUU9-F1
#
_cell.length_a   1.000
_cell.length_b   1.000
_cell.length_c   1.000
_cell.angle_alpha   90.00
_cell.angle_beta   90.00
_cell.angle_gamma   90.00
#
_symmetry.space_group_name_H-M   'P 1'
#
loop_
_entity.id
_entity.type
_entity.pdbx_description
1 polymer ?
#
loop_
_entity_poly.entity_id
_entity_poly.type
_entity_poly.pdbx_seq_one_letter_code
_entity_poly.pdbx_strand_id
1 'polypeptide(L)'
;MTQKYKPKIILLGGGGHCAACIDVIEQEGKFEIAGIIDNEASPEFVCGYPRLGDDNILGSLPSSVEYALITVGQINSPAIRIRLFELTNSLGFTHPTIISPRAYVSKHAVIGKGTIVMHDALINVRASVGSNCIINSKALIEHDAVIEDNCHISTAAVVNGGARIRRGSFLGSNAATTELAISLENAFVKAGTLFRGISND
;
A
#
# COMPACT_ATOMS: atom_id res chain seq x y z
N MET A 1 -16.03 25.31 17.20
CA MET A 1 -14.91 24.68 16.48
C MET A 1 -15.48 24.12 15.18
N THR A 2 -15.16 24.72 14.04
CA THR A 2 -15.68 24.27 12.73
C THR A 2 -15.14 22.89 12.44
N GLN A 3 -15.99 21.87 12.51
CA GLN A 3 -15.67 20.51 12.13
C GLN A 3 -15.28 20.54 10.64
N LYS A 4 -13.97 20.39 10.38
CA LYS A 4 -13.44 20.44 9.01
C LYS A 4 -13.95 19.21 8.29
N TYR A 5 -14.75 19.38 7.23
CA TYR A 5 -15.26 18.29 6.41
C TYR A 5 -14.09 17.44 5.91
N LYS A 6 -14.11 16.13 6.19
CA LYS A 6 -13.10 15.20 5.72
C LYS A 6 -13.64 14.49 4.47
N PRO A 7 -12.88 14.42 3.36
CA PRO A 7 -13.28 13.60 2.22
C PRO A 7 -13.44 12.13 2.64
N LYS A 8 -14.41 11.46 2.03
CA LYS A 8 -14.74 10.06 2.36
C LYS A 8 -13.92 9.08 1.54
N ILE A 9 -13.39 8.07 2.21
CA ILE A 9 -12.62 6.99 1.60
C ILE A 9 -13.29 5.63 1.84
N ILE A 10 -13.43 4.82 0.80
CA ILE A 10 -13.86 3.42 0.90
C ILE A 10 -12.63 2.50 0.93
N LEU A 11 -12.67 1.47 1.76
CA LEU A 11 -11.59 0.48 1.89
C LEU A 11 -11.98 -0.82 1.18
N LEU A 12 -11.09 -1.36 0.35
CA LEU A 12 -11.32 -2.56 -0.45
C LEU A 12 -10.49 -3.73 0.13
N GLY A 13 -11.17 -4.66 0.80
CA GLY A 13 -10.61 -5.76 1.58
C GLY A 13 -10.70 -5.50 3.09
N GLY A 14 -11.29 -6.42 3.83
CA GLY A 14 -11.60 -6.37 5.27
C GLY A 14 -10.80 -7.37 6.11
N GLY A 15 -9.66 -7.85 5.61
CA GLY A 15 -8.75 -8.73 6.35
C GLY A 15 -7.85 -8.02 7.37
N GLY A 16 -6.89 -8.73 7.96
CA GLY A 16 -5.99 -8.17 8.98
C GLY A 16 -5.15 -6.97 8.50
N HIS A 17 -4.82 -6.89 7.21
CA HIS A 17 -4.13 -5.72 6.66
C HIS A 17 -5.01 -4.46 6.69
N CYS A 18 -6.33 -4.60 6.50
CA CYS A 18 -7.29 -3.50 6.59
C CYS A 18 -7.29 -2.86 7.97
N ALA A 19 -7.30 -3.67 9.04
CA ALA A 19 -7.18 -3.16 10.41
C ALA A 19 -5.94 -2.28 10.61
N ALA A 20 -4.79 -2.68 10.02
CA ALA A 20 -3.57 -1.88 10.06
C ALA A 20 -3.67 -0.60 9.22
N CYS A 21 -4.32 -0.64 8.05
CA CYS A 21 -4.56 0.55 7.24
C CYS A 21 -5.48 1.55 7.94
N ILE A 22 -6.52 1.06 8.64
CA ILE A 22 -7.44 1.89 9.43
C ILE A 22 -6.67 2.70 10.47
N ASP A 23 -5.78 2.05 11.24
CA ASP A 23 -4.96 2.73 12.27
C ASP A 23 -4.11 3.87 11.66
N VAL A 24 -3.55 3.67 10.46
CA VAL A 24 -2.80 4.72 9.74
C VAL A 24 -3.71 5.86 9.29
N ILE A 25 -4.88 5.57 8.71
CA ILE A 25 -5.82 6.57 8.20
C ILE A 25 -6.39 7.43 9.35
N GLU A 26 -6.73 6.80 10.47
CA GLU A 26 -7.23 7.47 11.66
C GLU A 26 -6.19 8.43 12.24
N GLN A 27 -4.94 7.97 12.37
CA GLN A 27 -3.84 8.81 12.85
C GLN A 27 -3.47 9.94 11.88
N GLU A 28 -3.51 9.69 10.56
CA GLU A 28 -3.30 10.73 9.55
C GLU A 28 -4.39 11.81 9.64
N GLY A 29 -5.63 11.39 9.94
CA GLY A 29 -6.73 12.29 10.25
C GLY A 29 -7.26 13.09 9.06
N LYS A 30 -6.86 12.76 7.82
CA LYS A 30 -7.27 13.48 6.59
C LYS A 30 -8.56 12.97 5.97
N PHE A 31 -8.90 11.69 6.17
CA PHE A 31 -10.06 11.06 5.57
C PHE A 31 -11.07 10.61 6.62
N GLU A 32 -12.34 10.52 6.22
CA GLU A 32 -13.39 9.79 6.93
C GLU A 32 -13.58 8.44 6.24
N ILE A 33 -13.43 7.33 6.96
CA ILE A 33 -13.65 6.01 6.39
C ILE A 33 -15.16 5.79 6.25
N ALA A 34 -15.63 5.65 5.00
CA ALA A 34 -17.04 5.45 4.69
C ALA A 34 -17.53 4.04 5.05
N GLY A 35 -16.62 3.06 5.03
CA GLY A 35 -16.90 1.65 5.26
C GLY A 35 -15.94 0.76 4.50
N ILE A 36 -16.25 -0.54 4.47
CA ILE A 36 -15.40 -1.57 3.89
C ILE A 36 -16.20 -2.35 2.85
N ILE A 37 -15.56 -2.64 1.73
CA ILE A 37 -16.05 -3.55 0.70
C ILE A 37 -15.19 -4.80 0.75
N ASP A 38 -15.82 -5.95 0.98
CA ASP A 38 -15.16 -7.23 0.97
C ASP A 38 -16.19 -8.34 0.71
N ASN A 39 -15.75 -9.45 0.14
CA ASN A 39 -16.59 -10.61 -0.08
C ASN A 39 -16.92 -11.30 1.26
N GLU A 40 -17.96 -12.15 1.26
CA GLU A 40 -18.68 -12.62 2.45
C GLU A 40 -17.84 -13.27 3.57
N ALA A 41 -16.60 -13.67 3.30
CA ALA A 41 -15.69 -14.30 4.26
C ALA A 41 -15.08 -13.36 5.32
N SER A 42 -15.43 -12.07 5.32
CA SER A 42 -14.91 -11.06 6.24
C SER A 42 -15.82 -10.78 7.44
N PRO A 43 -15.27 -10.27 8.57
CA PRO A 43 -16.09 -9.79 9.69
C PRO A 43 -17.07 -8.70 9.27
N GLU A 44 -18.21 -8.61 9.97
CA GLU A 44 -19.20 -7.55 9.75
C GLU A 44 -18.62 -6.15 10.03
N PHE A 45 -17.67 -6.05 10.96
CA PHE A 45 -16.95 -4.83 11.30
C PHE A 45 -15.45 -5.07 11.39
N VAL A 46 -14.65 -4.09 10.97
CA VAL A 46 -13.19 -4.04 11.21
C VAL A 46 -12.87 -2.73 11.91
N CYS A 47 -12.31 -2.81 13.12
CA CYS A 47 -11.99 -1.64 13.95
C CYS A 47 -13.15 -0.62 14.10
N GLY A 48 -14.40 -1.11 14.13
CA GLY A 48 -15.60 -0.26 14.27
C GLY A 48 -16.22 0.23 12.95
N TYR A 49 -15.60 -0.04 11.80
CA TYR A 49 -16.16 0.32 10.49
C TYR A 49 -16.94 -0.84 9.88
N PRO A 50 -18.16 -0.62 9.36
CA PRO A 50 -19.01 -1.68 8.83
C PRO A 50 -18.54 -2.15 7.45
N ARG A 51 -18.74 -3.44 7.19
CA ARG A 51 -18.76 -3.98 5.83
C ARG A 51 -20.07 -3.60 5.16
N LEU A 52 -19.99 -2.85 4.07
CA LEU A 52 -21.16 -2.34 3.35
C LEU A 52 -21.68 -3.33 2.30
N GLY A 53 -20.84 -4.26 1.86
CA GLY A 53 -21.16 -5.24 0.81
C GLY A 53 -19.90 -5.74 0.10
N ASP A 54 -20.11 -6.32 -1.07
CA ASP A 54 -19.07 -6.81 -1.97
C ASP A 54 -18.80 -5.82 -3.12
N ASP A 55 -17.94 -6.22 -4.07
CA ASP A 55 -17.56 -5.38 -5.20
C ASP A 55 -18.75 -4.85 -6.04
N ASN A 56 -19.92 -5.50 -5.98
CA ASN A 56 -21.09 -5.14 -6.79
C ASN A 56 -21.71 -3.80 -6.37
N ILE A 57 -21.50 -3.35 -5.13
CA ILE A 57 -22.05 -2.08 -4.66
C ILE A 57 -21.18 -0.86 -4.99
N LEU A 58 -19.96 -1.06 -5.52
CA LEU A 58 -19.03 0.03 -5.79
C LEU A 58 -19.60 1.08 -6.75
N GLY A 59 -20.33 0.65 -7.79
CA GLY A 59 -20.95 1.55 -8.76
C GLY A 59 -22.20 2.28 -8.24
N SER A 60 -22.73 1.88 -7.07
CA SER A 60 -23.92 2.49 -6.45
C SER A 60 -23.60 3.27 -5.17
N LEU A 61 -22.33 3.37 -4.79
CA LEU A 61 -21.91 4.20 -3.67
C LEU A 61 -22.28 5.67 -3.91
N PRO A 62 -22.67 6.43 -2.87
CA PRO A 62 -22.98 7.84 -3.00
C PRO A 62 -21.80 8.61 -3.60
N SER A 63 -22.07 9.59 -4.47
CA SER A 63 -21.04 10.42 -5.12
C SER A 63 -20.13 11.17 -4.13
N SER A 64 -20.55 11.32 -2.87
CA SER A 64 -19.71 11.85 -1.78
C SER A 64 -18.53 10.95 -1.39
N VAL A 65 -18.53 9.67 -1.81
CA VAL A 65 -17.46 8.70 -1.58
C VAL A 65 -16.54 8.68 -2.80
N GLU A 66 -15.59 9.60 -2.83
CA GLU A 66 -14.75 9.86 -4.01
C GLU A 66 -13.44 9.06 -3.99
N TYR A 67 -12.98 8.65 -2.80
CA TYR A 67 -11.65 8.07 -2.62
C TYR A 67 -11.74 6.57 -2.34
N ALA A 68 -10.75 5.82 -2.84
CA ALA A 68 -10.62 4.38 -2.62
C ALA A 68 -9.19 4.03 -2.18
N LEU A 69 -9.07 3.13 -1.20
CA LEU A 69 -7.81 2.49 -0.85
C LEU A 69 -7.94 0.97 -0.90
N ILE A 70 -7.01 0.32 -1.59
CA ILE A 70 -6.92 -1.14 -1.58
C ILE A 70 -6.21 -1.59 -0.29
N THR A 71 -6.94 -2.30 0.56
CA THR A 71 -6.51 -2.76 1.89
C THR A 71 -6.32 -4.27 1.96
N VAL A 72 -6.39 -4.96 0.81
CA VAL A 72 -5.94 -6.34 0.66
C VAL A 72 -4.41 -6.35 0.73
N GLY A 73 -3.81 -7.19 1.58
CA GLY A 73 -2.35 -7.39 1.61
C GLY A 73 -1.85 -8.22 0.42
N GLN A 74 -0.59 -8.66 0.44
CA GLN A 74 -0.09 -9.66 -0.51
C GLN A 74 0.14 -11.00 0.20
N ILE A 75 -0.61 -12.01 -0.21
CA ILE A 75 -0.35 -13.41 0.13
C ILE A 75 -0.15 -14.14 -1.19
N ASN A 76 1.08 -14.58 -1.47
CA ASN A 76 1.54 -15.21 -2.71
C ASN A 76 1.51 -14.34 -3.99
N SER A 77 0.45 -13.56 -4.24
CA SER A 77 0.26 -12.82 -5.50
C SER A 77 -0.36 -11.43 -5.28
N PRO A 78 0.02 -10.41 -6.07
CA PRO A 78 -0.60 -9.08 -6.04
C PRO A 78 -1.92 -9.01 -6.83
N ALA A 79 -2.33 -10.10 -7.50
CA ALA A 79 -3.42 -10.08 -8.48
C ALA A 79 -4.75 -9.49 -7.96
N ILE A 80 -5.14 -9.81 -6.72
CA ILE A 80 -6.38 -9.27 -6.13
C ILE A 80 -6.28 -7.75 -5.97
N ARG A 81 -5.13 -7.24 -5.51
CA ARG A 81 -4.94 -5.79 -5.36
C ARG A 81 -4.95 -5.07 -6.69
N ILE A 82 -4.34 -5.67 -7.72
CA ILE A 82 -4.31 -5.11 -9.08
C ILE A 82 -5.73 -5.02 -9.62
N ARG A 83 -6.49 -6.12 -9.57
CA ARG A 83 -7.89 -6.18 -10.01
C ARG A 83 -8.75 -5.12 -9.33
N LEU A 84 -8.67 -4.99 -8.00
CA LEU A 84 -9.46 -4.01 -7.25
C LEU A 84 -9.06 -2.57 -7.56
N PHE A 85 -7.76 -2.31 -7.72
CA PHE A 85 -7.25 -1.00 -8.09
C PHE A 85 -7.73 -0.58 -9.49
N GLU A 86 -7.69 -1.50 -10.46
CA GLU A 86 -8.20 -1.28 -11.81
C GLU A 86 -9.72 -1.09 -11.84
N LEU A 87 -10.47 -1.92 -11.10
CA LEU A 87 -11.92 -1.81 -10.97
C LEU A 87 -12.32 -0.44 -10.43
N THR A 88 -11.77 -0.03 -9.30
CA THR A 88 -12.07 1.28 -8.69
C THR A 88 -11.62 2.44 -9.58
N ASN A 89 -10.49 2.32 -10.29
CA ASN A 89 -10.06 3.34 -11.27
C ASN A 89 -11.05 3.44 -12.44
N SER A 90 -11.59 2.32 -12.93
CA SER A 90 -12.60 2.30 -14.01
C SER A 90 -13.93 2.91 -13.60
N LEU A 91 -14.25 2.90 -12.29
CA LEU A 91 -15.44 3.51 -11.70
C LEU A 91 -15.23 4.99 -11.31
N GLY A 92 -14.04 5.55 -11.57
CA GLY A 92 -13.76 6.97 -11.34
C GLY A 92 -13.32 7.34 -9.92
N PHE A 93 -13.01 6.36 -9.07
CA PHE A 93 -12.45 6.64 -7.75
C PHE A 93 -11.05 7.26 -7.87
N THR A 94 -10.76 8.18 -6.95
CA THR A 94 -9.40 8.70 -6.75
C THR A 94 -8.65 7.86 -5.72
N HIS A 95 -7.42 7.47 -6.01
CA HIS A 95 -6.58 6.71 -5.07
C HIS A 95 -5.58 7.62 -4.37
N PRO A 96 -5.84 8.06 -3.13
CA PRO A 96 -4.89 8.91 -2.42
C PRO A 96 -3.65 8.11 -2.04
N THR A 97 -2.52 8.79 -1.89
CA THR A 97 -1.38 8.24 -1.16
C THR A 97 -1.65 8.41 0.33
N ILE A 98 -1.62 7.31 1.08
CA ILE A 98 -1.86 7.31 2.53
C ILE A 98 -0.50 7.20 3.22
N ILE A 99 -0.15 8.18 4.05
CA ILE A 99 1.16 8.22 4.70
C ILE A 99 0.95 8.36 6.19
N SER A 100 1.47 7.40 6.95
CA SER A 100 1.49 7.50 8.40
C SER A 100 2.21 8.77 8.86
N PRO A 101 1.66 9.52 9.83
CA PRO A 101 2.37 10.63 10.47
C PRO A 101 3.67 10.22 11.18
N ARG A 102 3.86 8.92 11.42
CA ARG A 102 5.07 8.34 12.02
C ARG A 102 6.12 7.91 10.99
N ALA A 103 5.79 7.91 9.71
CA ALA A 103 6.76 7.62 8.66
C ALA A 103 7.63 8.84 8.37
N TYR A 104 8.87 8.62 7.97
CA TYR A 104 9.69 9.65 7.34
C TYR A 104 9.63 9.46 5.83
N VAL A 105 9.19 10.49 5.12
CA VAL A 105 9.25 10.55 3.67
C VAL A 105 10.02 11.79 3.28
N SER A 106 11.14 11.62 2.59
CA SER A 106 11.91 12.75 2.07
C SER A 106 11.03 13.61 1.16
N LYS A 107 11.15 14.93 1.29
CA LYS A 107 10.51 15.89 0.36
C LYS A 107 10.99 15.75 -1.11
N HIS A 108 12.06 14.98 -1.33
CA HIS A 108 12.64 14.68 -2.63
C HIS A 108 12.32 13.26 -3.11
N ALA A 109 11.55 12.49 -2.35
CA ALA A 109 11.01 11.21 -2.79
C ALA A 109 9.70 11.41 -3.55
N VAL A 110 9.35 10.44 -4.38
CA VAL A 110 8.07 10.40 -5.11
C VAL A 110 7.31 9.15 -4.71
N ILE A 111 6.02 9.29 -4.41
CA ILE A 111 5.14 8.17 -4.07
C ILE A 111 3.91 8.22 -4.97
N GLY A 112 3.63 7.09 -5.63
CA GLY A 112 2.49 6.93 -6.53
C GLY A 112 1.15 6.86 -5.80
N LYS A 113 0.09 6.99 -6.61
CA LYS A 113 -1.31 6.96 -6.13
C LYS A 113 -1.69 5.58 -5.58
N GLY A 114 -2.57 5.57 -4.58
CA GLY A 114 -3.03 4.34 -3.90
C GLY A 114 -1.96 3.58 -3.13
N THR A 115 -0.75 4.12 -3.01
CA THR A 115 0.29 3.55 -2.17
C THR A 115 0.05 3.93 -0.71
N ILE A 116 0.22 2.97 0.18
CA ILE A 116 0.22 3.20 1.62
C ILE A 116 1.63 3.05 2.21
N VAL A 117 2.01 4.02 3.04
CA VAL A 117 3.23 4.03 3.84
C VAL A 117 2.86 3.88 5.31
N MET A 118 3.19 2.72 5.86
CA MET A 118 2.83 2.32 7.22
C MET A 118 3.73 2.96 8.28
N HIS A 119 3.40 2.71 9.55
CA HIS A 119 4.12 3.28 10.69
C HIS A 119 5.63 3.02 10.67
N ASP A 120 6.39 4.07 10.99
CA ASP A 120 7.85 4.07 11.13
C ASP A 120 8.62 3.62 9.86
N ALA A 121 7.96 3.60 8.70
CA ALA A 121 8.66 3.40 7.43
C ALA A 121 9.52 4.63 7.09
N LEU A 122 10.66 4.39 6.44
CA LEU A 122 11.62 5.42 6.04
C LEU A 122 11.78 5.38 4.51
N ILE A 123 11.51 6.49 3.83
CA ILE A 123 11.69 6.65 2.39
C ILE A 123 12.65 7.82 2.16
N ASN A 124 13.88 7.50 1.77
CA ASN A 124 14.99 8.45 1.70
C ASN A 124 15.01 9.26 0.39
N VAL A 125 15.98 10.18 0.31
CA VAL A 125 16.11 11.17 -0.75
C VAL A 125 16.17 10.53 -2.14
N ARG A 126 15.43 11.08 -3.11
CA ARG A 126 15.37 10.61 -4.51
C ARG A 126 14.86 9.18 -4.71
N ALA A 127 14.38 8.50 -3.67
CA ALA A 127 13.67 7.24 -3.83
C ALA A 127 12.35 7.48 -4.58
N SER A 128 11.94 6.51 -5.40
CA SER A 128 10.66 6.53 -6.10
C SER A 128 9.87 5.27 -5.81
N VAL A 129 8.63 5.43 -5.36
CA VAL A 129 7.68 4.34 -5.13
C VAL A 129 6.51 4.50 -6.10
N GLY A 130 6.18 3.43 -6.82
CA GLY A 130 5.10 3.37 -7.79
C GLY A 130 3.70 3.43 -7.16
N SER A 131 2.69 3.12 -7.97
CA SER A 131 1.29 3.12 -7.56
C SER A 131 0.89 1.80 -6.89
N ASN A 132 -0.15 1.84 -6.06
CA ASN A 132 -0.75 0.66 -5.42
C ASN A 132 0.26 -0.25 -4.67
N CYS A 133 1.29 0.38 -4.09
CA CYS A 133 2.32 -0.30 -3.32
C CYS A 133 1.97 -0.33 -1.84
N ILE A 134 2.56 -1.29 -1.13
CA ILE A 134 2.55 -1.34 0.33
C ILE A 134 3.98 -1.17 0.80
N ILE A 135 4.28 -0.05 1.45
CA ILE A 135 5.53 0.15 2.20
C ILE A 135 5.21 -0.10 3.67
N ASN A 136 5.46 -1.33 4.11
CA ASN A 136 4.95 -1.82 5.39
C ASN A 136 5.77 -1.28 6.58
N SER A 137 5.30 -1.55 7.79
CA SER A 137 5.83 -0.94 9.01
C SER A 137 7.33 -1.19 9.15
N LYS A 138 8.08 -0.14 9.50
CA LYS A 138 9.54 -0.16 9.63
C LYS A 138 10.32 -0.54 8.36
N ALA A 139 9.67 -0.61 7.18
CA ALA A 139 10.40 -0.79 5.94
C ALA A 139 11.31 0.42 5.65
N LEU A 140 12.51 0.17 5.12
CA LEU A 140 13.47 1.18 4.72
C LEU A 140 13.66 1.13 3.21
N ILE A 141 13.41 2.26 2.55
CA ILE A 141 13.71 2.50 1.14
C ILE A 141 14.83 3.54 1.09
N GLU A 142 16.04 3.10 0.77
CA GLU A 142 17.22 3.96 0.72
C GLU A 142 17.23 4.91 -0.48
N HIS A 143 18.19 5.83 -0.46
CA HIS A 143 18.36 6.82 -1.51
C HIS A 143 18.45 6.19 -2.91
N ASP A 144 17.86 6.87 -3.89
CA ASP A 144 17.85 6.45 -5.31
C ASP A 144 17.20 5.09 -5.60
N ALA A 145 16.63 4.40 -4.59
CA ALA A 145 15.96 3.13 -4.80
C ALA A 145 14.63 3.31 -5.56
N VAL A 146 14.30 2.33 -6.39
CA VAL A 146 13.11 2.34 -7.24
C VAL A 146 12.23 1.15 -6.88
N ILE A 147 11.02 1.44 -6.40
CA ILE A 147 9.96 0.46 -6.20
C ILE A 147 8.91 0.69 -7.29
N GLU A 148 8.71 -0.27 -8.17
CA GLU A 148 7.71 -0.17 -9.24
C GLU A 148 6.29 -0.50 -8.73
N ASP A 149 5.29 -0.34 -9.60
CA ASP A 149 3.87 -0.49 -9.22
C ASP A 149 3.55 -1.85 -8.60
N ASN A 150 2.54 -1.88 -7.73
CA ASN A 150 1.98 -3.08 -7.13
C ASN A 150 3.00 -3.91 -6.31
N CYS A 151 4.10 -3.33 -5.87
CA CYS A 151 5.03 -4.01 -4.98
C CYS A 151 4.53 -4.02 -3.53
N HIS A 152 4.96 -5.02 -2.77
CA HIS A 152 4.78 -5.05 -1.32
C HIS A 152 6.15 -5.23 -0.67
N ILE A 153 6.63 -4.15 -0.04
CA ILE A 153 7.83 -4.14 0.79
C ILE A 153 7.39 -4.40 2.23
N SER A 154 7.64 -5.62 2.72
CA SER A 154 7.08 -6.11 3.98
C SER A 154 7.76 -5.53 5.21
N THR A 155 7.22 -5.89 6.38
CA THR A 155 7.64 -5.34 7.68
C THR A 155 9.14 -5.46 7.88
N ALA A 156 9.78 -4.35 8.22
CA ALA A 156 11.23 -4.27 8.47
C ALA A 156 12.11 -4.77 7.30
N ALA A 157 11.60 -4.79 6.07
CA ALA A 157 12.42 -5.05 4.90
C ALA A 157 13.27 -3.82 4.51
N VAL A 158 14.46 -4.06 3.98
CA VAL A 158 15.41 -3.01 3.57
C VAL A 158 15.65 -3.09 2.06
N VAL A 159 15.37 -2.00 1.36
CA VAL A 159 15.76 -1.80 -0.05
C VAL A 159 16.92 -0.81 -0.05
N ASN A 160 18.13 -1.30 -0.31
CA ASN A 160 19.36 -0.52 -0.28
C ASN A 160 19.52 0.42 -1.49
N GLY A 161 20.51 1.31 -1.41
CA GLY A 161 20.72 2.41 -2.34
C GLY A 161 20.73 1.96 -3.81
N GLY A 162 19.94 2.65 -4.64
CA GLY A 162 19.83 2.38 -6.08
C GLY A 162 19.27 1.01 -6.48
N ALA A 163 18.82 0.19 -5.53
CA ALA A 163 18.17 -1.09 -5.86
C ALA A 163 16.82 -0.85 -6.55
N ARG A 164 16.42 -1.79 -7.41
CA ARG A 164 15.16 -1.76 -8.16
C ARG A 164 14.32 -2.99 -7.87
N ILE A 165 13.19 -2.78 -7.22
CA ILE A 165 12.15 -3.80 -7.01
C ILE A 165 11.10 -3.61 -8.10
N ARG A 166 11.05 -4.55 -9.05
CA ARG A 166 10.20 -4.48 -10.23
C ARG A 166 8.75 -4.84 -9.93
N ARG A 167 7.86 -4.41 -10.83
CA ARG A 167 6.40 -4.45 -10.70
C ARG A 167 5.89 -5.77 -10.09
N GLY A 168 4.95 -5.66 -9.16
CA GLY A 168 4.25 -6.80 -8.55
C GLY A 168 5.09 -7.62 -7.57
N SER A 169 6.35 -7.25 -7.33
CA SER A 169 7.24 -8.03 -6.48
C SER A 169 6.92 -7.92 -4.99
N PHE A 170 7.24 -8.98 -4.27
CA PHE A 170 7.12 -9.08 -2.82
C PHE A 170 8.51 -9.19 -2.21
N LEU A 171 8.85 -8.24 -1.33
CA LEU A 171 10.04 -8.33 -0.48
C LEU A 171 9.57 -8.70 0.93
N GLY A 172 9.88 -9.93 1.37
CA GLY A 172 9.41 -10.47 2.63
C GLY A 172 9.99 -9.79 3.87
N SER A 173 9.35 -10.00 5.02
CA SER A 173 9.74 -9.32 6.26
C SER A 173 11.18 -9.59 6.65
N ASN A 174 11.89 -8.57 7.13
CA ASN A 174 13.33 -8.63 7.45
C ASN A 174 14.24 -9.07 6.29
N ALA A 175 13.77 -9.08 5.05
CA ALA A 175 14.64 -9.27 3.89
C ALA A 175 15.38 -7.95 3.57
N ALA A 176 16.57 -8.05 3.02
CA ALA A 176 17.37 -6.91 2.61
C ALA A 176 17.88 -7.11 1.18
N THR A 177 17.86 -6.08 0.35
CA THR A 177 18.57 -6.11 -0.93
C THR A 177 20.04 -5.77 -0.73
N THR A 178 20.94 -6.11 -1.64
CA THR A 178 22.21 -5.38 -1.77
C THR A 178 21.99 -4.04 -2.49
N GLU A 179 22.99 -3.17 -2.49
CA GLU A 179 23.00 -1.99 -3.37
C GLU A 179 22.84 -2.40 -4.83
N LEU A 180 22.12 -1.59 -5.61
CA LEU A 180 21.89 -1.78 -7.05
C LEU A 180 21.24 -3.11 -7.45
N ALA A 181 20.75 -3.92 -6.49
CA ALA A 181 20.07 -5.17 -6.79
C ALA A 181 18.81 -4.93 -7.62
N ILE A 182 18.60 -5.75 -8.65
CA ILE A 182 17.40 -5.67 -9.50
C ILE A 182 16.63 -6.98 -9.40
N SER A 183 15.33 -6.90 -9.09
CA SER A 183 14.43 -8.06 -9.12
C SER A 183 13.87 -8.32 -10.52
N LEU A 184 13.32 -9.53 -10.76
CA LEU A 184 12.34 -9.72 -11.84
C LEU A 184 11.02 -9.07 -11.45
N GLU A 185 10.13 -8.88 -12.43
CA GLU A 185 8.72 -8.62 -12.14
C GLU A 185 8.09 -9.82 -11.43
N ASN A 186 7.15 -9.54 -10.52
CA ASN A 186 6.49 -10.54 -9.68
C ASN A 186 7.46 -11.43 -8.89
N ALA A 187 8.66 -10.94 -8.60
CA ALA A 187 9.62 -11.68 -7.80
C ALA A 187 9.09 -11.88 -6.38
N PHE A 188 9.35 -13.06 -5.82
CA PHE A 188 9.02 -13.38 -4.43
C PHE A 188 10.29 -13.60 -3.63
N VAL A 189 10.67 -12.62 -2.82
CA VAL A 189 11.81 -12.71 -1.91
C VAL A 189 11.29 -13.11 -0.54
N LYS A 190 11.75 -14.27 -0.04
CA LYS A 190 11.33 -14.81 1.26
C LYS A 190 11.80 -13.92 2.41
N ALA A 191 11.06 -13.97 3.52
CA ALA A 191 11.44 -13.30 4.76
C ALA A 191 12.87 -13.67 5.20
N GLY A 192 13.61 -12.70 5.75
CA GLY A 192 14.99 -12.88 6.25
C GLY A 192 16.05 -13.09 5.16
N THR A 193 15.71 -12.91 3.89
CA THR A 193 16.66 -13.15 2.77
C THR A 193 17.54 -11.94 2.51
N LEU A 194 18.84 -12.16 2.29
CA LEU A 194 19.71 -11.19 1.62
C LEU A 194 19.64 -11.39 0.10
N PHE A 195 18.89 -10.51 -0.58
CA PHE A 195 18.65 -10.55 -2.01
C PHE A 195 19.71 -9.77 -2.78
N ARG A 196 20.52 -10.48 -3.58
CA ARG A 196 21.65 -9.90 -4.32
C ARG A 196 21.31 -9.41 -5.73
N GLY A 197 20.02 -9.39 -6.08
CA GLY A 197 19.59 -9.18 -7.47
C GLY A 197 19.81 -10.43 -8.32
N ILE A 198 19.61 -10.27 -9.62
CA ILE A 198 19.95 -11.27 -10.62
C ILE A 198 21.29 -10.84 -11.21
N SER A 199 22.33 -11.67 -11.09
CA SER A 199 23.57 -11.45 -11.83
C SER A 199 23.30 -11.74 -13.31
N ASN A 200 23.74 -10.84 -14.18
CA ASN A 200 23.91 -11.14 -15.61
C ASN A 200 25.26 -11.87 -15.78
N ASP A 201 25.44 -13.00 -15.11
CA ASP A 201 26.58 -13.89 -15.42
C ASP A 201 26.28 -14.69 -16.70
#